data_AF-A0AAD5X9W0-F1
#
_entry.id   AF-A0AAD5X9W0-F1
#
_cell.length_a   1.000
_cell.length_b   1.000
_cell.length_c   1.000
_cell.angle_alpha   90.00
_cell.angle_beta   90.00
_cell.angle_gamma   90.00
#
_symmetry.space_group_name_H-M   'P 1'
#
loop_
_entity.id
_entity.type
_entity.pdbx_description
1 polymer ?
#
loop_
_entity_poly.entity_id
_entity_poly.type
_entity_poly.pdbx_seq_one_letter_code
_entity_poly.pdbx_strand_id
1 'polypeptide(L)'
;MIISLYYGTTTTEVSETSRVVGPVVVAADQIRRAVAVNRFGHAVWGWLGDGATVADVVDGLDAGAGLVVVGRTFDLAGLAGAGVGLWRVGVRVGSVDADVAAAAALPGGLGLVVAEYASAEAAGFSPMVAGFADEVRGACGAGTRTALVFGSGPVSATAVRNLDARGIDVLAPASDFAGGVAASVAQCVRSDRADGLVATVVADAGGVCLGLAYSSPASLAYALAHRVGAFHSRSRGGLWVKGATSGATQRLLRVDRDCDNDTLRFTVVQEHPGFCHNNTRTCFGPDNGITALYATLKQRKLGAPPGSYSARLFNDQSLLHAKIREEAQELCDANEKDHVAAEAADLLYFALVKCVASGIDLADVEAHLDARASKISRRPGNAKPAFL
;
A
#
# COMPACT_ATOMS: atom_id res chain seq x y z
N MET A 1 7.67 9.67 -4.29
CA MET A 1 7.43 9.02 -5.61
C MET A 1 7.22 7.52 -5.44
N ILE A 2 6.53 6.89 -6.38
CA ILE A 2 6.60 5.46 -6.61
C ILE A 2 7.16 5.21 -8.02
N ILE A 3 8.13 4.31 -8.14
CA ILE A 3 8.40 3.64 -9.42
C ILE A 3 7.21 2.69 -9.67
N SER A 4 6.23 3.20 -10.39
CA SER A 4 4.99 2.49 -10.67
C SER A 4 5.25 1.65 -11.91
N LEU A 5 5.14 0.34 -11.77
CA LEU A 5 5.35 -0.56 -12.89
C LEU A 5 4.15 -0.45 -13.83
N TYR A 6 4.43 0.00 -15.05
CA TYR A 6 3.43 0.06 -16.10
C TYR A 6 3.30 -1.33 -16.71
N TYR A 7 2.13 -1.95 -16.54
CA TYR A 7 1.77 -3.14 -17.31
C TYR A 7 1.01 -2.68 -18.55
N GLY A 8 1.69 -2.76 -19.69
CA GLY A 8 1.04 -2.70 -20.99
C GLY A 8 -0.02 -3.79 -21.16
N THR A 9 -0.82 -3.64 -22.21
CA THR A 9 -2.07 -4.38 -22.51
C THR A 9 -1.91 -5.88 -22.82
N THR A 10 -0.75 -6.49 -22.60
CA THR A 10 -0.49 -7.90 -22.90
C THR A 10 0.02 -8.64 -21.67
N THR A 11 -0.93 -9.31 -21.01
CA THR A 11 -0.86 -10.63 -20.36
C THR A 11 0.44 -11.07 -19.66
N THR A 12 0.24 -11.50 -18.40
CA THR A 12 0.73 -12.74 -17.77
C THR A 12 1.86 -12.79 -16.76
N GLU A 13 2.63 -11.74 -16.47
CA GLU A 13 3.56 -11.82 -15.32
C GLU A 13 3.61 -10.53 -14.50
N VAL A 14 2.66 -10.39 -13.57
CA VAL A 14 2.96 -9.67 -12.33
C VAL A 14 3.96 -10.53 -11.57
N SER A 15 5.24 -10.46 -11.95
CA SER A 15 6.31 -11.21 -11.28
C SER A 15 6.27 -10.85 -9.81
N GLU A 16 6.46 -11.82 -8.91
CA GLU A 16 6.30 -11.57 -7.49
C GLU A 16 7.22 -10.45 -6.95
N THR A 17 8.38 -10.25 -7.56
CA THR A 17 9.38 -9.22 -7.24
C THR A 17 8.92 -7.79 -7.56
N SER A 18 8.03 -7.63 -8.55
CA SER A 18 7.43 -6.35 -8.96
C SER A 18 6.44 -5.80 -7.90
N ARG A 19 5.90 -6.68 -7.05
CA ARG A 19 4.90 -6.36 -6.02
C ARG A 19 5.49 -5.76 -4.75
N VAL A 20 6.57 -4.98 -4.82
CA VAL A 20 7.22 -4.40 -3.62
C VAL A 20 7.35 -2.88 -3.72
N VAL A 21 7.17 -2.31 -4.92
CA VAL A 21 7.50 -0.92 -5.25
C VAL A 21 6.24 -0.22 -5.78
N GLY A 22 5.50 0.37 -4.83
CA GLY A 22 4.18 1.03 -4.91
C GLY A 22 3.17 0.64 -6.03
N PRO A 23 2.41 1.57 -6.68
CA PRO A 23 1.22 1.19 -7.42
C PRO A 23 1.48 0.31 -8.63
N VAL A 24 0.61 -0.67 -8.76
CA VAL A 24 0.50 -1.50 -9.96
C VAL A 24 -0.51 -0.84 -10.89
N VAL A 25 -0.08 -0.45 -12.09
CA VAL A 25 -0.97 0.10 -13.11
C VAL A 25 -1.49 -1.05 -13.98
N VAL A 26 -2.80 -1.19 -14.12
CA VAL A 26 -3.45 -2.27 -14.87
C VAL A 26 -4.56 -1.73 -15.77
N ALA A 27 -4.85 -2.43 -16.86
CA ALA A 27 -6.02 -2.14 -17.69
C ALA A 27 -7.35 -2.29 -16.91
N ALA A 28 -8.39 -1.59 -17.36
CA ALA A 28 -9.71 -1.54 -16.73
C ALA A 28 -10.28 -2.93 -16.35
N ASP A 29 -10.21 -3.89 -17.28
CA ASP A 29 -10.73 -5.24 -17.13
C ASP A 29 -9.93 -6.09 -16.12
N GLN A 30 -8.70 -5.69 -15.79
CA GLN A 30 -7.83 -6.38 -14.86
C GLN A 30 -7.90 -5.84 -13.42
N ILE A 31 -8.58 -4.71 -13.17
CA ILE A 31 -8.63 -4.06 -11.85
C ILE A 31 -9.07 -5.04 -10.76
N ARG A 32 -10.22 -5.72 -10.93
CA ARG A 32 -10.77 -6.65 -9.92
C ARG A 32 -9.81 -7.78 -9.61
N ARG A 33 -9.18 -8.35 -10.64
CA ARG A 33 -8.20 -9.43 -10.48
C ARG A 33 -6.97 -8.93 -9.72
N ALA A 34 -6.43 -7.77 -10.12
CA ALA A 34 -5.27 -7.16 -9.49
C ALA A 34 -5.53 -6.87 -8.00
N VAL A 35 -6.67 -6.30 -7.65
CA VAL A 35 -7.07 -6.05 -6.26
C VAL A 35 -7.21 -7.36 -5.47
N ALA A 36 -7.88 -8.38 -6.04
CA ALA A 36 -8.09 -9.66 -5.36
C ALA A 36 -6.77 -10.41 -5.05
N VAL A 37 -5.74 -10.27 -5.89
CA VAL A 37 -4.43 -10.87 -5.66
C VAL A 37 -3.47 -9.98 -4.86
N ASN A 38 -3.86 -8.72 -4.61
CA ASN A 38 -3.07 -7.73 -3.89
C ASN A 38 -3.24 -7.87 -2.37
N ARG A 39 -2.72 -8.96 -1.84
CA ARG A 39 -2.80 -9.30 -0.40
C ARG A 39 -1.96 -8.40 0.51
N PHE A 40 -1.18 -7.46 -0.05
CA PHE A 40 -0.15 -6.72 0.67
C PHE A 40 -0.34 -5.20 0.61
N GLY A 41 -1.50 -4.74 0.13
CA GLY A 41 -1.92 -3.35 0.25
C GLY A 41 -1.15 -2.38 -0.64
N HIS A 42 -0.72 -2.80 -1.83
CA HIS A 42 -0.27 -1.86 -2.85
C HIS A 42 -1.46 -1.05 -3.37
N ALA A 43 -1.24 0.17 -3.85
CA ALA A 43 -2.29 0.81 -4.63
C ALA A 43 -2.43 0.08 -5.98
N VAL A 44 -3.65 -0.19 -6.41
CA VAL A 44 -3.92 -0.60 -7.80
C VAL A 44 -4.41 0.63 -8.53
N TRP A 45 -3.80 0.98 -9.66
CA TRP A 45 -4.23 2.07 -10.52
C TRP A 45 -4.85 1.49 -11.79
N GLY A 46 -6.10 1.86 -12.07
CA GLY A 46 -6.82 1.41 -13.25
C GLY A 46 -6.59 2.34 -14.43
N TRP A 47 -6.15 1.84 -15.57
CA TRP A 47 -6.05 2.59 -16.82
C TRP A 47 -7.30 2.38 -17.65
N LEU A 48 -8.16 3.39 -17.72
CA LEU A 48 -9.44 3.34 -18.44
C LEU A 48 -9.31 3.88 -19.88
N GLY A 49 -8.37 4.80 -20.11
CA GLY A 49 -8.12 5.36 -21.43
C GLY A 49 -9.17 6.38 -21.89
N ASP A 50 -9.22 6.61 -23.20
CA ASP A 50 -10.16 7.56 -23.82
C ASP A 50 -11.54 6.92 -23.98
N GLY A 51 -12.61 7.71 -23.84
CA GLY A 51 -13.99 7.23 -23.96
C GLY A 51 -14.56 6.56 -22.71
N ALA A 52 -13.81 6.51 -21.61
CA ALA A 52 -14.32 6.08 -20.32
C ALA A 52 -15.51 6.94 -19.87
N THR A 53 -16.49 6.31 -19.23
CA THR A 53 -17.66 6.98 -18.65
C THR A 53 -17.50 7.19 -17.15
N VAL A 54 -18.37 8.02 -16.56
CA VAL A 54 -18.47 8.15 -15.09
C VAL A 54 -18.73 6.80 -14.42
N ALA A 55 -19.52 5.93 -15.05
CA ALA A 55 -19.79 4.59 -14.53
C ALA A 55 -18.53 3.72 -14.49
N ASP A 56 -17.69 3.76 -15.54
CA ASP A 56 -16.45 3.00 -15.58
C ASP A 56 -15.46 3.44 -14.48
N VAL A 57 -15.40 4.75 -14.21
CA VAL A 57 -14.60 5.29 -13.11
C VAL A 57 -15.10 4.79 -11.76
N VAL A 58 -16.39 4.89 -11.50
CA VAL A 58 -17.00 4.41 -10.24
C VAL A 58 -16.79 2.90 -10.08
N ASP A 59 -17.00 2.12 -11.13
CA ASP A 59 -16.81 0.67 -11.11
C ASP A 59 -15.36 0.26 -10.84
N GLY A 60 -14.40 0.98 -11.43
CA GLY A 60 -12.97 0.76 -11.17
C GLY A 60 -12.59 1.07 -9.71
N LEU A 61 -13.08 2.18 -9.17
CA LEU A 61 -12.82 2.57 -7.77
C LEU A 61 -13.52 1.63 -6.77
N ASP A 62 -14.75 1.21 -7.04
CA ASP A 62 -15.51 0.25 -6.22
C ASP A 62 -14.97 -1.17 -6.32
N ALA A 63 -14.28 -1.50 -7.42
CA ALA A 63 -13.48 -2.71 -7.54
C ALA A 63 -12.21 -2.67 -6.66
N GLY A 64 -11.88 -1.53 -6.05
CA GLY A 64 -10.77 -1.35 -5.12
C GLY A 64 -9.54 -0.66 -5.72
N ALA A 65 -9.64 -0.07 -6.92
CA ALA A 65 -8.57 0.78 -7.42
C ALA A 65 -8.37 1.98 -6.50
N GLY A 66 -7.12 2.29 -6.14
CA GLY A 66 -6.79 3.48 -5.37
C GLY A 66 -6.98 4.76 -6.20
N LEU A 67 -6.70 4.68 -7.50
CA LEU A 67 -6.86 5.75 -8.48
C LEU A 67 -7.21 5.14 -9.85
N VAL A 68 -7.91 5.89 -10.71
CA VAL A 68 -8.12 5.52 -12.11
C VAL A 68 -7.64 6.62 -13.05
N VAL A 69 -7.00 6.26 -14.15
CA VAL A 69 -6.48 7.17 -15.18
C VAL A 69 -7.45 7.22 -16.36
N VAL A 70 -7.89 8.42 -16.71
CA VAL A 70 -8.81 8.71 -17.82
C VAL A 70 -8.14 9.60 -18.87
N GLY A 71 -8.72 9.64 -20.07
CA GLY A 71 -8.29 10.56 -21.13
C GLY A 71 -8.55 12.04 -20.82
N ARG A 72 -7.82 12.95 -21.48
CA ARG A 72 -7.92 14.41 -21.28
C ARG A 72 -9.32 14.99 -21.45
N THR A 73 -10.11 14.43 -22.37
CA THR A 73 -11.46 14.92 -22.71
C THR A 73 -12.56 14.37 -21.81
N PHE A 74 -12.19 13.64 -20.76
CA PHE A 74 -13.14 13.07 -19.82
C PHE A 74 -13.89 14.17 -19.04
N ASP A 75 -15.19 13.95 -18.80
CA ASP A 75 -16.03 14.86 -18.02
C ASP A 75 -15.72 14.77 -16.52
N LEU A 76 -14.68 15.50 -16.10
CA LEU A 76 -14.27 15.58 -14.69
C LEU A 76 -15.31 16.30 -13.83
N ALA A 77 -16.13 17.19 -14.40
CA ALA A 77 -17.18 17.90 -13.67
C ALA A 77 -18.30 16.93 -13.28
N GLY A 78 -18.64 15.97 -14.16
CA GLY A 78 -19.63 14.93 -13.90
C GLY A 78 -19.29 14.00 -12.72
N LEU A 79 -18.00 13.83 -12.38
CA LEU A 79 -17.57 12.96 -11.27
C LEU A 79 -17.93 13.50 -9.88
N ALA A 80 -17.95 14.82 -9.72
CA ALA A 80 -18.31 15.44 -8.45
C ALA A 80 -19.74 15.06 -8.03
N GLY A 81 -20.66 14.95 -9.01
CA GLY A 81 -22.04 14.50 -8.79
C GLY A 81 -22.15 13.03 -8.34
N ALA A 82 -21.15 12.20 -8.64
CA ALA A 82 -21.06 10.81 -8.18
C ALA A 82 -20.34 10.65 -6.83
N GLY A 83 -19.91 11.75 -6.19
CA GLY A 83 -19.18 11.72 -4.91
C GLY A 83 -17.74 11.23 -5.03
N VAL A 84 -17.16 11.25 -6.24
CA VAL A 84 -15.77 10.85 -6.46
C VAL A 84 -14.84 12.04 -6.22
N GLY A 85 -13.92 11.89 -5.27
CA GLY A 85 -12.85 12.87 -5.06
C GLY A 85 -11.80 12.80 -6.17
N LEU A 86 -11.47 13.95 -6.77
CA LEU A 86 -10.49 14.04 -7.87
C LEU A 86 -9.09 13.52 -7.50
N TRP A 87 -8.75 13.44 -6.22
CA TRP A 87 -7.49 12.85 -5.74
C TRP A 87 -7.37 11.36 -6.07
N ARG A 88 -8.48 10.69 -6.46
CA ARG A 88 -8.53 9.31 -6.96
C ARG A 88 -8.61 9.24 -8.49
N VAL A 89 -8.41 10.35 -9.18
CA VAL A 89 -8.48 10.44 -10.63
C VAL A 89 -7.14 10.91 -11.18
N GLY A 90 -6.65 10.21 -12.19
CA GLY A 90 -5.52 10.60 -13.00
C GLY A 90 -5.95 11.03 -14.39
N VAL A 91 -5.29 12.02 -14.98
CA VAL A 91 -5.58 12.47 -16.35
C VAL A 91 -4.37 12.26 -17.25
N ARG A 92 -4.57 11.62 -18.40
CA ARG A 92 -3.57 11.53 -19.46
C ARG A 92 -3.70 12.74 -20.40
N VAL A 93 -2.66 13.58 -20.48
CA VAL A 93 -2.71 14.84 -21.25
C VAL A 93 -2.21 14.76 -22.69
N GLY A 94 -1.54 13.68 -23.08
CA GLY A 94 -0.90 13.53 -24.40
C GLY A 94 0.60 13.34 -24.26
N SER A 95 1.41 14.08 -25.03
CA SER A 95 2.87 14.12 -24.87
C SER A 95 3.34 15.41 -24.23
N VAL A 96 4.49 15.38 -23.56
CA VAL A 96 5.09 16.61 -23.01
C VAL A 96 5.35 17.61 -24.14
N ASP A 97 5.87 17.17 -25.28
CA ASP A 97 6.25 18.08 -26.38
C ASP A 97 5.06 18.79 -27.03
N ALA A 98 3.86 18.19 -27.00
CA ALA A 98 2.67 18.76 -27.63
C ALA A 98 1.75 19.50 -26.65
N ASP A 99 1.71 19.09 -25.38
CA ASP A 99 0.59 19.37 -24.47
C ASP A 99 1.03 19.88 -23.07
N VAL A 100 2.25 20.41 -22.88
CA VAL A 100 2.65 21.07 -21.61
C VAL A 100 1.61 22.12 -21.18
N ALA A 101 1.21 23.02 -22.09
CA ALA A 101 0.18 24.03 -21.84
C ALA A 101 -1.20 23.45 -21.46
N ALA A 102 -1.48 22.19 -21.80
CA ALA A 102 -2.74 21.53 -21.44
C ALA A 102 -2.81 21.22 -19.93
N ALA A 103 -1.67 21.07 -19.25
CA ALA A 103 -1.63 20.89 -17.80
C ALA A 103 -2.20 22.11 -17.06
N ALA A 104 -1.98 23.32 -17.59
CA ALA A 104 -2.49 24.56 -17.01
C ALA A 104 -4.03 24.68 -17.02
N ALA A 105 -4.71 23.91 -17.88
CA ALA A 105 -6.17 23.89 -18.00
C ALA A 105 -6.85 22.82 -17.13
N LEU A 106 -6.06 21.97 -16.46
CA LEU A 106 -6.60 20.90 -15.60
C LEU A 106 -7.13 21.46 -14.27
N PRO A 107 -8.17 20.84 -13.69
CA PRO A 107 -8.70 21.26 -12.40
C PRO A 107 -7.76 20.90 -11.24
N GLY A 108 -7.86 21.68 -10.17
CA GLY A 108 -7.22 21.40 -8.89
C GLY A 108 -7.66 20.08 -8.24
N GLY A 109 -6.76 19.47 -7.46
CA GLY A 109 -7.07 18.33 -6.62
C GLY A 109 -7.02 16.96 -7.33
N LEU A 110 -6.55 16.91 -8.58
CA LEU A 110 -6.26 15.64 -9.25
C LEU A 110 -5.22 14.81 -8.48
N GLY A 111 -5.37 13.50 -8.50
CA GLY A 111 -4.40 12.60 -7.87
C GLY A 111 -3.13 12.43 -8.70
N LEU A 112 -3.25 12.48 -10.02
CA LEU A 112 -2.18 12.19 -10.96
C LEU A 112 -2.37 12.92 -12.30
N VAL A 113 -1.29 13.40 -12.89
CA VAL A 113 -1.25 13.81 -14.30
C VAL A 113 -0.17 12.99 -15.00
N VAL A 114 -0.54 12.42 -16.15
CA VAL A 114 0.30 11.50 -16.92
C VAL A 114 0.54 12.05 -18.31
N ALA A 115 1.79 12.06 -18.76
CA ALA A 115 2.15 12.39 -20.13
C ALA A 115 3.06 11.33 -20.74
N GLU A 116 3.07 11.23 -22.06
CA GLU A 116 3.97 10.37 -22.82
C GLU A 116 5.25 11.13 -23.16
N TYR A 117 6.39 10.42 -23.16
CA TYR A 117 7.66 10.96 -23.61
C TYR A 117 8.48 9.90 -24.35
N ALA A 118 9.25 10.33 -25.35
CA ALA A 118 9.89 9.40 -26.28
C ALA A 118 11.01 8.56 -25.66
N SER A 119 11.79 9.11 -24.71
CA SER A 119 12.92 8.41 -24.10
C SER A 119 13.09 8.84 -22.65
N ALA A 120 13.23 7.85 -21.75
CA ALA A 120 13.50 8.11 -20.34
C ALA A 120 14.86 8.79 -20.15
N GLU A 121 15.86 8.38 -20.91
CA GLU A 121 17.20 8.97 -20.92
C GLU A 121 17.14 10.44 -21.29
N ALA A 122 16.42 10.82 -22.35
CA ALA A 122 16.24 12.21 -22.71
C ALA A 122 15.42 12.98 -21.67
N ALA A 123 14.33 12.39 -21.17
CA ALA A 123 13.45 13.01 -20.18
C ALA A 123 14.19 13.42 -18.90
N GLY A 124 15.08 12.54 -18.42
CA GLY A 124 15.87 12.75 -17.20
C GLY A 124 16.76 14.00 -17.24
N PHE A 125 16.99 14.61 -18.40
CA PHE A 125 17.81 15.81 -18.54
C PHE A 125 17.09 16.97 -19.24
N SER A 126 15.84 16.78 -19.66
CA SER A 126 15.08 17.77 -20.43
C SER A 126 14.53 18.90 -19.56
N PRO A 127 14.82 20.18 -19.85
CA PRO A 127 14.18 21.32 -19.18
C PRO A 127 12.66 21.37 -19.39
N MET A 128 12.18 20.89 -20.53
CA MET A 128 10.75 20.85 -20.83
C MET A 128 9.99 19.92 -19.88
N VAL A 129 10.59 18.78 -19.55
CA VAL A 129 10.04 17.83 -18.57
C VAL A 129 9.98 18.44 -17.17
N ALA A 130 10.98 19.27 -16.80
CA ALA A 130 10.93 20.00 -15.54
C ALA A 130 9.78 21.03 -15.52
N GLY A 131 9.64 21.81 -16.59
CA GLY A 131 8.55 22.78 -16.74
C GLY A 131 7.17 22.15 -16.65
N PHE A 132 6.98 20.97 -17.28
CA PHE A 132 5.72 20.22 -17.17
C PHE A 132 5.34 19.89 -15.73
N ALA A 133 6.28 19.40 -14.92
CA ALA A 133 5.99 19.06 -13.53
C ALA A 133 5.69 20.31 -12.68
N ASP A 134 6.36 21.43 -12.95
CA ASP A 134 6.07 22.72 -12.30
C ASP A 134 4.68 23.24 -12.66
N GLU A 135 4.29 23.14 -13.93
CA GLU A 135 2.96 23.55 -14.40
C GLU A 135 1.85 22.69 -13.80
N VAL A 136 2.02 21.36 -13.74
CA VAL A 136 1.08 20.47 -13.07
C VAL A 136 0.93 20.84 -11.60
N ARG A 137 2.03 21.07 -10.88
CA ARG A 137 1.98 21.49 -9.47
C ARG A 137 1.29 22.84 -9.30
N GLY A 138 1.53 23.79 -10.20
CA GLY A 138 0.93 25.12 -10.18
C GLY A 138 -0.58 25.08 -10.44
N ALA A 139 -1.03 24.27 -11.40
CA ALA A 139 -2.43 24.19 -11.81
C ALA A 139 -3.27 23.25 -10.92
N CYS A 140 -2.74 22.06 -10.64
CA CYS A 140 -3.48 21.00 -9.94
C CYS A 140 -3.26 21.01 -8.43
N GLY A 141 -2.16 21.62 -7.97
CA GLY A 141 -1.76 21.72 -6.56
C GLY A 141 -0.61 20.78 -6.19
N ALA A 142 0.06 21.07 -5.06
CA ALA A 142 1.26 20.35 -4.62
C ALA A 142 1.02 18.86 -4.28
N GLY A 143 -0.23 18.46 -4.03
CA GLY A 143 -0.61 17.06 -3.79
C GLY A 143 -0.77 16.22 -5.05
N THR A 144 -0.82 16.85 -6.24
CA THR A 144 -0.99 16.15 -7.51
C THR A 144 0.32 15.54 -7.96
N ARG A 145 0.30 14.23 -8.22
CA ARG A 145 1.46 13.51 -8.73
C ARG A 145 1.63 13.75 -10.22
N THR A 146 2.87 13.71 -10.69
CA THR A 146 3.20 13.78 -12.12
C THR A 146 3.89 12.49 -12.51
N ALA A 147 3.51 11.90 -13.65
CA ALA A 147 4.18 10.72 -14.18
C ALA A 147 4.44 10.81 -15.68
N LEU A 148 5.52 10.18 -16.13
CA LEU A 148 5.81 9.97 -17.54
C LEU A 148 5.69 8.50 -17.92
N VAL A 149 5.01 8.25 -19.04
CA VAL A 149 4.87 6.93 -19.65
C VAL A 149 5.88 6.78 -20.78
N PHE A 150 6.60 5.66 -20.74
CA PHE A 150 7.55 5.25 -21.77
C PHE A 150 7.06 3.93 -22.37
N GLY A 151 6.66 3.97 -23.64
CA GLY A 151 6.08 2.81 -24.33
C GLY A 151 7.09 1.74 -24.73
N SER A 152 8.37 2.11 -24.88
CA SER A 152 9.48 1.21 -25.21
C SER A 152 10.82 1.91 -25.04
N GLY A 153 11.88 1.12 -24.88
CA GLY A 153 13.26 1.61 -24.85
C GLY A 153 13.87 1.46 -23.46
N PRO A 154 15.20 1.58 -23.33
CA PRO A 154 15.84 1.44 -22.03
C PRO A 154 15.35 2.50 -21.05
N VAL A 155 15.32 2.14 -19.78
CA VAL A 155 15.07 3.04 -18.66
C VAL A 155 16.23 2.88 -17.68
N SER A 156 17.22 3.77 -17.78
CA SER A 156 18.38 3.73 -16.89
C SER A 156 18.05 4.19 -15.46
N ALA A 157 18.72 3.61 -14.46
CA ALA A 157 18.58 4.06 -13.07
C ALA A 157 18.93 5.55 -12.86
N THR A 158 19.83 6.09 -13.69
CA THR A 158 20.16 7.53 -13.71
C THR A 158 18.98 8.37 -14.19
N ALA A 159 18.31 7.97 -15.27
CA ALA A 159 17.11 8.66 -15.76
C ALA A 159 16.02 8.67 -14.68
N VAL A 160 15.75 7.52 -14.05
CA VAL A 160 14.78 7.39 -12.97
C VAL A 160 15.12 8.29 -11.79
N ARG A 161 16.37 8.29 -11.32
CA ARG A 161 16.82 9.19 -10.24
C ARG A 161 16.63 10.66 -10.58
N ASN A 162 16.92 11.05 -11.81
CA ASN A 162 16.78 12.45 -12.22
C ASN A 162 15.30 12.86 -12.34
N LEU A 163 14.42 11.97 -12.77
CA LEU A 163 12.97 12.21 -12.79
C LEU A 163 12.40 12.25 -11.35
N ASP A 164 12.81 11.32 -10.48
CA ASP A 164 12.48 11.33 -9.04
C ASP A 164 12.85 12.66 -8.40
N ALA A 165 14.04 13.18 -8.72
CA ALA A 165 14.51 14.44 -8.18
C ALA A 165 13.65 15.66 -8.55
N ARG A 166 12.80 15.53 -9.58
CA ARG A 166 11.84 16.54 -10.03
C ARG A 166 10.40 16.24 -9.59
N GLY A 167 10.20 15.17 -8.82
CA GLY A 167 8.89 14.70 -8.38
C GLY A 167 8.08 14.03 -9.49
N ILE A 168 8.74 13.42 -10.48
CA ILE A 168 8.12 12.75 -11.61
C ILE A 168 8.27 11.24 -11.46
N ASP A 169 7.13 10.55 -11.39
CA ASP A 169 7.08 9.09 -11.39
C ASP A 169 7.35 8.53 -12.81
N VAL A 170 7.97 7.35 -12.88
CA VAL A 170 8.26 6.66 -14.14
C VAL A 170 7.29 5.50 -14.31
N LEU A 171 6.59 5.46 -15.44
CA LEU A 171 5.70 4.40 -15.88
C LEU A 171 6.29 3.71 -17.11
N ALA A 172 6.90 2.55 -16.93
CA ALA A 172 7.46 1.75 -18.01
C ALA A 172 7.33 0.23 -17.73
N PRO A 173 7.40 -0.62 -18.76
CA PRO A 173 7.49 -2.06 -18.59
C PRO A 173 8.68 -2.45 -17.70
N ALA A 174 8.52 -3.46 -16.85
CA ALA A 174 9.58 -3.90 -15.93
C ALA A 174 10.86 -4.35 -16.67
N SER A 175 10.72 -4.91 -17.87
CA SER A 175 11.80 -5.35 -18.76
C SER A 175 12.70 -4.21 -19.24
N ASP A 176 12.19 -2.98 -19.23
CA ASP A 176 12.84 -1.84 -19.84
C ASP A 176 13.82 -1.19 -18.85
N PHE A 177 13.68 -1.45 -17.56
CA PHE A 177 14.59 -0.96 -16.53
C PHE A 177 15.96 -1.65 -16.61
N ALA A 178 16.98 -0.91 -17.05
CA ALA A 178 18.34 -1.40 -17.14
C ALA A 178 18.90 -1.75 -15.74
N GLY A 179 19.33 -3.00 -15.56
CA GLY A 179 19.74 -3.52 -14.24
C GLY A 179 18.58 -3.86 -13.31
N GLY A 180 17.34 -3.78 -13.81
CA GLY A 180 16.11 -4.10 -13.09
C GLY A 180 15.55 -2.95 -12.26
N VAL A 181 14.26 -3.10 -11.94
CA VAL A 181 13.48 -2.14 -11.15
C VAL A 181 14.12 -1.88 -9.79
N ALA A 182 14.59 -2.94 -9.13
CA ALA A 182 15.24 -2.86 -7.82
C ALA A 182 16.45 -1.92 -7.80
N ALA A 183 17.30 -1.99 -8.82
CA ALA A 183 18.47 -1.12 -8.96
C ALA A 183 18.06 0.34 -9.18
N SER A 184 17.00 0.58 -9.97
CA SER A 184 16.48 1.92 -10.23
C SER A 184 15.88 2.56 -8.98
N VAL A 185 15.10 1.81 -8.20
CA VAL A 185 14.54 2.26 -6.91
C VAL A 185 15.63 2.63 -5.93
N ALA A 186 16.68 1.79 -5.84
CA ALA A 186 17.77 2.01 -4.91
C ALA A 186 18.55 3.30 -5.16
N GLN A 187 18.51 3.85 -6.38
CA GLN A 187 19.14 5.12 -6.73
C GLN A 187 18.30 6.35 -6.37
N CYS A 188 17.04 6.17 -5.98
CA CYS A 188 16.11 7.26 -5.70
C CYS A 188 15.98 7.59 -4.21
N VAL A 189 16.74 6.90 -3.36
CA VAL A 189 16.71 7.13 -1.92
C VAL A 189 17.83 8.08 -1.55
N ARG A 190 17.51 9.08 -0.72
CA ARG A 190 18.47 10.07 -0.24
C ARG A 190 18.84 9.72 1.19
N SER A 191 20.05 10.06 1.57
CA SER A 191 20.50 9.92 2.95
C SER A 191 20.87 11.31 3.44
N ASP A 192 20.39 11.65 4.63
CA ASP A 192 20.78 12.81 5.41
C ASP A 192 22.07 12.54 6.23
N ARG A 193 22.62 11.32 6.15
CA ARG A 193 23.77 10.86 6.93
C ARG A 193 25.07 10.94 6.15
N ALA A 194 26.16 11.23 6.86
CA ALA A 194 27.50 11.26 6.30
C ALA A 194 27.99 9.89 5.78
N ASP A 195 27.45 8.78 6.31
CA ASP A 195 27.77 7.42 5.86
C ASP A 195 26.95 6.98 4.63
N GLY A 196 26.03 7.81 4.16
CA GLY A 196 25.16 7.52 3.01
C GLY A 196 24.13 6.42 3.27
N LEU A 197 23.94 5.99 4.53
CA LEU A 197 22.94 5.02 4.91
C LEU A 197 21.59 5.68 5.14
N VAL A 198 20.51 4.97 4.83
CA VAL A 198 19.15 5.47 4.95
C VAL A 198 18.49 4.79 6.15
N ALA A 199 17.83 5.56 7.01
CA ALA A 199 17.04 4.98 8.08
C ALA A 199 15.95 4.07 7.50
N THR A 200 15.73 2.89 8.08
CA THR A 200 14.72 1.94 7.62
C THR A 200 13.90 1.45 8.80
N VAL A 201 12.69 1.98 8.93
CA VAL A 201 11.69 1.50 9.88
C VAL A 201 11.14 0.18 9.35
N VAL A 202 11.16 -0.86 10.16
CA VAL A 202 10.62 -2.18 9.80
C VAL A 202 9.32 -2.37 10.56
N ALA A 203 8.22 -2.56 9.84
CA ALA A 203 6.89 -2.74 10.39
C ALA A 203 6.24 -4.01 9.83
N ASP A 204 5.23 -4.52 10.52
CA ASP A 204 4.37 -5.55 9.96
C ASP A 204 3.23 -4.96 9.11
N ALA A 205 2.37 -5.85 8.59
CA ALA A 205 1.22 -5.46 7.76
C ALA A 205 0.19 -4.58 8.49
N GLY A 206 0.07 -4.69 9.82
CA GLY A 206 -0.80 -3.86 10.65
C GLY A 206 -0.15 -2.53 11.07
N GLY A 207 1.07 -2.24 10.59
CA GLY A 207 1.79 -1.01 10.87
C GLY A 207 2.54 -0.99 12.20
N VAL A 208 2.59 -2.11 12.94
CA VAL A 208 3.35 -2.18 14.20
C VAL A 208 4.84 -2.13 13.89
N CYS A 209 5.55 -1.18 14.50
CA CYS A 209 6.99 -1.04 14.35
C CYS A 209 7.72 -2.20 15.04
N LEU A 210 8.38 -3.04 14.25
CA LEU A 210 9.15 -4.19 14.71
C LEU A 210 10.57 -3.78 15.13
N GLY A 211 11.16 -2.81 14.43
CA GLY A 211 12.53 -2.36 14.68
C GLY A 211 13.00 -1.28 13.73
N LEU A 212 14.18 -0.73 14.02
CA LEU A 212 14.90 0.19 13.14
C LEU A 212 16.16 -0.50 12.60
N ALA A 213 16.37 -0.38 11.30
CA ALA A 213 17.57 -0.80 10.60
C ALA A 213 18.10 0.35 9.73
N TYR A 214 19.20 0.09 9.02
CA TYR A 214 19.75 1.01 8.04
C TYR A 214 19.82 0.31 6.69
N SER A 215 19.61 1.04 5.61
CA SER A 215 19.73 0.51 4.25
C SER A 215 20.80 1.26 3.48
N SER A 216 21.56 0.54 2.66
CA SER A 216 22.36 1.13 1.57
C SER A 216 21.68 0.84 0.24
N PRO A 217 22.07 1.50 -0.86
CA PRO A 217 21.55 1.17 -2.19
C PRO A 217 21.71 -0.33 -2.53
N ALA A 218 22.83 -0.94 -2.13
CA ALA A 218 23.07 -2.36 -2.33
C ALA A 218 22.12 -3.25 -1.50
N SER A 219 21.86 -2.91 -0.22
CA SER A 219 20.94 -3.70 0.60
C SER A 219 19.49 -3.55 0.15
N LEU A 220 19.07 -2.36 -0.26
CA LEU A 220 17.74 -2.12 -0.79
C LEU A 220 17.52 -2.86 -2.11
N ALA A 221 18.49 -2.79 -3.04
CA ALA A 221 18.40 -3.54 -4.29
C ALA A 221 18.30 -5.06 -4.03
N TYR A 222 19.09 -5.59 -3.08
CA TYR A 222 19.01 -6.99 -2.67
C TYR A 222 17.66 -7.34 -2.05
N ALA A 223 17.15 -6.50 -1.14
CA ALA A 223 15.87 -6.69 -0.46
C ALA A 223 14.71 -6.77 -1.46
N LEU A 224 14.68 -5.86 -2.45
CA LEU A 224 13.67 -5.83 -3.50
C LEU A 224 13.78 -7.04 -4.45
N ALA A 225 14.99 -7.39 -4.89
CA ALA A 225 15.21 -8.50 -5.80
C ALA A 225 14.85 -9.87 -5.19
N HIS A 226 15.12 -10.06 -3.90
CA HIS A 226 14.92 -11.35 -3.21
C HIS A 226 13.66 -11.38 -2.33
N ARG A 227 12.99 -10.25 -2.15
CA ARG A 227 11.84 -10.06 -1.24
C ARG A 227 12.11 -10.52 0.18
N VAL A 228 13.28 -10.17 0.70
CA VAL A 228 13.67 -10.46 2.08
C VAL A 228 14.01 -9.19 2.84
N GLY A 229 13.94 -9.27 4.17
CA GLY A 229 14.49 -8.21 5.03
C GLY A 229 16.02 -8.18 4.92
N ALA A 230 16.54 -7.36 4.01
CA ALA A 230 17.96 -7.14 3.85
C ALA A 230 18.32 -5.68 4.13
N PHE A 231 19.35 -5.50 4.95
CA PHE A 231 19.75 -4.23 5.54
C PHE A 231 21.26 -4.04 5.41
N HIS A 232 21.74 -2.86 5.75
CA HIS A 232 23.15 -2.57 5.95
C HIS A 232 23.48 -2.63 7.45
N SER A 233 24.35 -3.56 7.84
CA SER A 233 24.85 -3.64 9.21
C SER A 233 26.00 -2.66 9.39
N ARG A 234 25.80 -1.65 10.25
CA ARG A 234 26.83 -0.66 10.58
C ARG A 234 28.05 -1.28 11.28
N SER A 235 27.83 -2.26 12.15
CA SER A 235 28.90 -2.94 12.88
C SER A 235 29.68 -3.92 12.01
N ARG A 236 29.03 -4.56 11.03
CA ARG A 236 29.68 -5.49 10.08
C ARG A 236 30.19 -4.79 8.81
N GLY A 237 29.82 -3.52 8.61
CA GLY A 237 30.21 -2.71 7.45
C GLY A 237 29.66 -3.22 6.11
N GLY A 238 28.50 -3.88 6.09
CA GLY A 238 28.02 -4.52 4.86
C GLY A 238 26.60 -5.07 4.89
N LEU A 239 26.23 -5.73 3.79
CA LEU A 239 24.93 -6.37 3.62
C LEU A 239 24.64 -7.39 4.72
N TRP A 240 23.43 -7.33 5.28
CA TRP A 240 22.94 -8.25 6.29
C TRP A 240 21.51 -8.65 5.99
N VAL A 241 21.29 -9.94 5.74
CA VAL A 241 19.97 -10.52 5.57
C VAL A 241 19.44 -10.99 6.93
N LYS A 242 18.32 -10.43 7.36
CA LYS A 242 17.70 -10.72 8.66
C LYS A 242 17.29 -12.19 8.73
N GLY A 243 17.67 -12.83 9.83
CA GLY A 243 17.33 -14.24 10.07
C GLY A 243 18.20 -15.25 9.32
N ALA A 244 19.17 -14.82 8.50
CA ALA A 244 20.05 -15.75 7.78
C ALA A 244 20.81 -16.72 8.70
N THR A 245 21.11 -16.30 9.94
CA THR A 245 21.73 -17.16 10.96
C THR A 245 20.72 -17.73 11.95
N SER A 246 19.70 -16.96 12.34
CA SER A 246 18.79 -17.33 13.44
C SER A 246 17.50 -18.03 13.00
N GLY A 247 17.22 -18.12 11.70
CA GLY A 247 15.94 -18.61 11.16
C GLY A 247 14.78 -17.60 11.27
N ALA A 248 14.93 -16.52 12.04
CA ALA A 248 13.94 -15.45 12.20
C ALA A 248 13.89 -14.50 10.97
N THR A 249 13.60 -15.08 9.81
CA THR A 249 13.63 -14.41 8.52
C THR A 249 12.47 -13.45 8.34
N GLN A 250 12.56 -12.62 7.31
CA GLN A 250 11.54 -11.67 6.94
C GLN A 250 11.23 -11.81 5.46
N ARG A 251 9.95 -11.88 5.13
CA ARG A 251 9.46 -11.73 3.76
C ARG A 251 9.04 -10.28 3.57
N LEU A 252 9.71 -9.58 2.67
CA LEU A 252 9.42 -8.19 2.34
C LEU A 252 8.14 -8.09 1.51
N LEU A 253 7.23 -7.23 1.93
CA LEU A 253 5.94 -7.01 1.28
C LEU A 253 5.92 -5.68 0.53
N ARG A 254 6.34 -4.60 1.19
CA ARG A 254 6.28 -3.25 0.63
C ARG A 254 7.43 -2.41 1.15
N VAL A 255 7.96 -1.53 0.29
CA VAL A 255 8.87 -0.46 0.68
C VAL A 255 8.18 0.87 0.41
N ASP A 256 7.99 1.65 1.47
CA ASP A 256 7.54 3.04 1.38
C ASP A 256 8.72 3.98 1.65
N ARG A 257 8.64 5.20 1.10
CA ARG A 257 9.50 6.32 1.46
C ARG A 257 8.66 7.36 2.20
N ASP A 258 9.27 8.13 3.07
CA ASP A 258 8.62 9.31 3.64
C ASP A 258 8.55 10.48 2.63
N CYS A 259 8.08 11.64 3.09
CA CYS A 259 7.70 12.74 2.21
C CYS A 259 8.89 13.47 1.56
N ASP A 260 10.05 13.50 2.21
CA ASP A 260 11.31 14.06 1.72
C ASP A 260 12.29 12.99 1.19
N ASN A 261 11.95 11.71 1.32
CA ASN A 261 12.64 10.55 0.77
C ASN A 261 13.99 10.24 1.43
N ASP A 262 14.15 10.57 2.70
CA ASP A 262 15.34 10.24 3.50
C ASP A 262 15.16 9.05 4.45
N THR A 263 13.93 8.53 4.55
CA THR A 263 13.62 7.36 5.35
C THR A 263 12.81 6.33 4.57
N LEU A 264 13.10 5.04 4.82
CA LEU A 264 12.34 3.91 4.30
C LEU A 264 11.44 3.30 5.37
N ARG A 265 10.29 2.79 4.96
CA ARG A 265 9.49 1.85 5.73
C ARG A 265 9.38 0.52 5.01
N PHE A 266 9.93 -0.53 5.61
CA PHE A 266 9.77 -1.91 5.14
C PHE A 266 8.58 -2.52 5.85
N THR A 267 7.55 -2.89 5.09
CA THR A 267 6.43 -3.72 5.58
C THR A 267 6.80 -5.18 5.33
N VAL A 268 6.82 -6.01 6.38
CA VAL A 268 7.29 -7.41 6.30
C VAL A 268 6.31 -8.40 6.94
N VAL A 269 6.33 -9.65 6.48
CA VAL A 269 5.94 -10.78 7.34
C VAL A 269 7.18 -11.24 8.09
N GLN A 270 7.08 -11.27 9.43
CA GLN A 270 8.15 -11.67 10.33
C GLN A 270 7.94 -13.11 10.80
N GLU A 271 8.92 -13.98 10.56
CA GLU A 271 8.92 -15.35 11.09
C GLU A 271 9.33 -15.40 12.56
N HIS A 272 8.99 -16.51 13.24
CA HIS A 272 9.33 -16.76 14.65
C HIS A 272 10.87 -16.80 14.87
N PRO A 273 11.40 -16.43 16.05
CA PRO A 273 10.73 -15.86 17.24
C PRO A 273 10.32 -14.39 17.16
N GLY A 274 10.84 -13.64 16.19
CA GLY A 274 10.51 -12.21 16.05
C GLY A 274 11.64 -11.40 15.46
N PHE A 275 11.46 -10.08 15.44
CA PHE A 275 12.50 -9.17 14.97
C PHE A 275 13.69 -9.15 15.93
N CYS A 276 13.42 -9.13 17.23
CA CYS A 276 14.43 -8.90 18.26
C CYS A 276 15.24 -10.17 18.57
N HIS A 277 16.53 -9.99 18.89
CA HIS A 277 17.40 -11.09 19.32
C HIS A 277 17.05 -11.62 20.73
N ASN A 278 16.22 -10.90 21.49
CA ASN A 278 15.70 -11.34 22.79
C ASN A 278 14.45 -12.23 22.64
N ASN A 279 14.21 -12.79 21.46
CA ASN A 279 13.02 -13.59 21.14
C ASN A 279 11.68 -12.88 21.37
N THR A 280 11.69 -11.55 21.26
CA THR A 280 10.47 -10.73 21.24
C THR A 280 10.11 -10.33 19.82
N ARG A 281 8.80 -10.14 19.58
CA ARG A 281 8.29 -9.76 18.25
C ARG A 281 8.90 -8.43 17.77
N THR A 282 8.96 -7.43 18.66
CA THR A 282 9.53 -6.11 18.39
C THR A 282 10.78 -5.86 19.23
N CYS A 283 11.62 -4.90 18.81
CA CYS A 283 12.70 -4.34 19.63
C CYS A 283 12.21 -3.38 20.72
N PHE A 284 10.94 -2.99 20.71
CA PHE A 284 10.38 -1.91 21.54
C PHE A 284 9.50 -2.42 22.69
N GLY A 285 9.59 -3.71 23.01
CA GLY A 285 8.84 -4.34 24.09
C GLY A 285 7.66 -5.20 23.60
N PRO A 286 6.79 -5.64 24.52
CA PRO A 286 5.62 -6.43 24.18
C PRO A 286 4.58 -5.59 23.42
N ASP A 287 3.77 -6.26 22.60
CA ASP A 287 2.61 -5.64 21.97
C ASP A 287 1.58 -5.20 23.02
N ASN A 288 0.65 -4.32 22.63
CA ASN A 288 -0.51 -3.92 23.43
C ASN A 288 -1.81 -3.95 22.60
N GLY A 289 -2.94 -3.66 23.26
CA GLY A 289 -4.25 -3.51 22.61
C GLY A 289 -4.71 -4.73 21.82
N ILE A 290 -5.39 -4.49 20.70
CA ILE A 290 -5.96 -5.52 19.81
C ILE A 290 -4.90 -6.52 19.34
N THR A 291 -3.71 -6.03 19.01
CA THR A 291 -2.60 -6.87 18.52
C THR A 291 -2.13 -7.87 19.58
N ALA A 292 -1.93 -7.42 20.82
CA ALA A 292 -1.55 -8.29 21.93
C ALA A 292 -2.66 -9.28 22.30
N LEU A 293 -3.91 -8.82 22.27
CA LEU A 293 -5.07 -9.67 22.51
C LEU A 293 -5.16 -10.77 21.44
N TYR A 294 -5.04 -10.41 20.16
CA TYR A 294 -5.11 -11.36 19.06
C TYR A 294 -4.00 -12.44 19.16
N ALA A 295 -2.76 -12.04 19.45
CA ALA A 295 -1.66 -12.97 19.70
C ALA A 295 -1.95 -13.92 20.88
N THR A 296 -2.49 -13.37 21.97
CA THR A 296 -2.91 -14.14 23.15
C THR A 296 -3.99 -15.16 22.80
N LEU A 297 -5.00 -14.77 22.02
CA LEU A 297 -6.08 -15.65 21.58
C LEU A 297 -5.57 -16.78 20.68
N LYS A 298 -4.62 -16.52 19.77
CA LYS A 298 -3.96 -17.57 18.98
C LYS A 298 -3.26 -18.58 19.89
N GLN A 299 -2.50 -18.12 20.87
CA GLN A 299 -1.83 -19.02 21.83
C GLN A 299 -2.84 -19.84 22.63
N ARG A 300 -3.92 -19.21 23.10
CA ARG A 300 -4.99 -19.91 23.82
C ARG A 300 -5.73 -20.92 22.95
N LYS A 301 -5.92 -20.67 21.66
CA LYS A 301 -6.51 -21.67 20.76
C LYS A 301 -5.67 -22.96 20.68
N LEU A 302 -4.34 -22.84 20.77
CA LEU A 302 -3.42 -23.98 20.70
C LEU A 302 -3.28 -24.74 22.02
N GLY A 303 -3.42 -24.07 23.17
CA GLY A 303 -3.01 -24.64 24.47
C GLY A 303 -3.85 -24.22 25.68
N ALA A 304 -5.08 -23.72 25.49
CA ALA A 304 -5.93 -23.39 26.63
C ALA A 304 -6.25 -24.66 27.46
N PRO A 305 -6.14 -24.62 28.80
CA PRO A 305 -6.46 -25.76 29.65
C PRO A 305 -7.89 -26.26 29.41
N PRO A 306 -8.12 -27.59 29.39
CA PRO A 306 -9.46 -28.15 29.31
C PRO A 306 -10.39 -27.55 30.37
N GLY A 307 -11.60 -27.15 29.98
CA GLY A 307 -12.58 -26.54 30.86
C GLY A 307 -12.40 -25.03 31.14
N SER A 308 -11.26 -24.43 30.77
CA SER A 308 -11.08 -22.97 30.89
C SER A 308 -12.08 -22.19 30.02
N TYR A 309 -12.36 -20.94 30.39
CA TYR A 309 -13.31 -20.10 29.65
C TYR A 309 -12.91 -19.93 28.18
N SER A 310 -11.63 -19.66 27.90
CA SER A 310 -11.14 -19.57 26.51
C SER A 310 -11.26 -20.90 25.77
N ALA A 311 -10.98 -22.04 26.40
CA ALA A 311 -11.18 -23.35 25.76
C ALA A 311 -12.65 -23.58 25.42
N ARG A 312 -13.58 -23.19 26.31
CA ARG A 312 -15.02 -23.28 26.02
C ARG A 312 -15.43 -22.41 24.84
N LEU A 313 -14.99 -21.16 24.80
CA LEU A 313 -15.33 -20.24 23.70
C LEU A 313 -14.85 -20.77 22.33
N PHE A 314 -13.69 -21.44 22.27
CA PHE A 314 -13.21 -22.03 21.02
C PHE A 314 -13.92 -23.33 20.62
N ASN A 315 -14.47 -24.07 21.58
CA ASN A 315 -15.06 -25.40 21.35
C ASN A 315 -16.60 -25.42 21.33
N ASP A 316 -17.25 -24.38 21.85
CA ASP A 316 -18.71 -24.24 21.91
C ASP A 316 -19.16 -23.03 21.10
N GLN A 317 -19.62 -23.28 19.87
CA GLN A 317 -20.10 -22.21 18.98
C GLN A 317 -21.36 -21.53 19.50
N SER A 318 -22.24 -22.28 20.18
CA SER A 318 -23.49 -21.74 20.72
C SER A 318 -23.21 -20.73 21.82
N LEU A 319 -22.26 -21.06 22.72
CA LEU A 319 -21.77 -20.15 23.75
C LEU A 319 -21.16 -18.88 23.13
N LEU A 320 -20.27 -19.03 22.15
CA LEU A 320 -19.63 -17.88 21.51
C LEU A 320 -20.66 -16.99 20.80
N HIS A 321 -21.63 -17.57 20.09
CA HIS A 321 -22.70 -16.82 19.44
C HIS A 321 -23.65 -16.14 20.42
N ALA A 322 -23.87 -16.75 21.60
CA ALA A 322 -24.66 -16.12 22.65
C ALA A 322 -23.92 -14.90 23.22
N LYS A 323 -22.63 -15.04 23.57
CA LYS A 323 -21.80 -13.93 24.06
C LYS A 323 -21.72 -12.77 23.06
N ILE A 324 -21.49 -13.04 21.77
CA ILE A 324 -21.47 -11.97 20.75
C ILE A 324 -22.80 -11.19 20.70
N ARG A 325 -23.94 -11.89 20.84
CA ARG A 325 -25.26 -11.23 20.82
C ARG A 325 -25.54 -10.46 22.10
N GLU A 326 -25.12 -10.99 23.23
CA GLU A 326 -25.19 -10.33 24.55
C GLU A 326 -24.39 -9.02 24.54
N GLU A 327 -23.09 -9.05 24.20
CA GLU A 327 -22.27 -7.82 24.19
C GLU A 327 -22.73 -6.80 23.14
N ALA A 328 -23.31 -7.27 22.02
CA ALA A 328 -23.88 -6.37 21.03
C ALA A 328 -25.12 -5.64 21.56
N GLN A 329 -25.94 -6.31 22.38
CA GLN A 329 -27.10 -5.70 23.03
C GLN A 329 -26.64 -4.75 24.15
N GLU A 330 -25.68 -5.17 24.99
CA GLU A 330 -25.14 -4.34 26.06
C GLU A 330 -24.48 -3.06 25.51
N LEU A 331 -23.76 -3.16 24.39
CA LEU A 331 -23.24 -1.98 23.68
C LEU A 331 -24.35 -1.04 23.19
N CYS A 332 -25.49 -1.56 22.74
CA CYS A 332 -26.64 -0.74 22.36
C CYS A 332 -27.31 -0.05 23.56
N ASP A 333 -27.33 -0.72 24.72
CA ASP A 333 -27.98 -0.21 25.93
C ASP A 333 -27.06 0.73 26.75
N ALA A 334 -25.75 0.66 26.54
CA ALA A 334 -24.77 1.51 27.19
C ALA A 334 -24.87 2.97 26.73
N ASN A 335 -24.95 3.89 27.71
CA ASN A 335 -25.05 5.34 27.45
C ASN A 335 -23.90 6.14 28.07
N GLU A 336 -23.26 5.61 29.11
CA GLU A 336 -22.14 6.26 29.77
C GLU A 336 -20.83 5.94 29.03
N LYS A 337 -19.97 6.96 28.85
CA LYS A 337 -18.75 6.86 28.05
C LYS A 337 -17.89 5.63 28.36
N ASP A 338 -17.63 5.38 29.63
CA ASP A 338 -16.74 4.28 30.06
C ASP A 338 -17.42 2.93 29.88
N HIS A 339 -18.74 2.86 30.09
CA HIS A 339 -19.54 1.66 29.86
C HIS A 339 -19.60 1.31 28.37
N VAL A 340 -19.86 2.30 27.50
CA VAL A 340 -19.82 2.12 26.02
C VAL A 340 -18.45 1.58 25.57
N ALA A 341 -17.36 2.11 26.15
CA ALA A 341 -16.02 1.63 25.82
C ALA A 341 -15.78 0.19 26.29
N ALA A 342 -16.28 -0.19 27.45
CA ALA A 342 -16.20 -1.56 27.98
C ALA A 342 -16.98 -2.55 27.10
N GLU A 343 -18.24 -2.27 26.79
CA GLU A 343 -19.08 -3.15 25.97
C GLU A 343 -18.56 -3.28 24.54
N ALA A 344 -18.02 -2.20 23.98
CA ALA A 344 -17.35 -2.25 22.69
C ALA A 344 -16.10 -3.15 22.74
N ALA A 345 -15.33 -3.10 23.83
CA ALA A 345 -14.16 -3.94 24.01
C ALA A 345 -14.54 -5.42 24.13
N ASP A 346 -15.61 -5.75 24.85
CA ASP A 346 -16.08 -7.12 25.00
C ASP A 346 -16.65 -7.68 23.69
N LEU A 347 -17.44 -6.89 22.96
CA LEU A 347 -17.89 -7.26 21.62
C LEU A 347 -16.70 -7.53 20.68
N LEU A 348 -15.69 -6.66 20.69
CA LEU A 348 -14.46 -6.86 19.90
C LEU A 348 -13.70 -8.11 20.35
N TYR A 349 -13.61 -8.38 21.65
CA TYR A 349 -12.98 -9.60 22.18
C TYR A 349 -13.63 -10.85 21.59
N PHE A 350 -14.96 -10.99 21.67
CA PHE A 350 -15.64 -12.18 21.15
C PHE A 350 -15.62 -12.25 19.62
N ALA A 351 -15.65 -11.11 18.93
CA ALA A 351 -15.46 -11.06 17.48
C ALA A 351 -14.06 -11.58 17.09
N LEU A 352 -13.01 -11.20 17.82
CA LEU A 352 -11.64 -11.70 17.59
C LEU A 352 -11.52 -13.19 17.93
N VAL A 353 -12.15 -13.67 19.00
CA VAL A 353 -12.24 -15.11 19.30
C VAL A 353 -12.86 -15.86 18.13
N LYS A 354 -13.95 -15.34 17.55
CA LYS A 354 -14.59 -15.93 16.36
C LYS A 354 -13.65 -15.95 15.16
N CYS A 355 -12.92 -14.86 14.90
CA CYS A 355 -11.93 -14.80 13.82
C CYS A 355 -10.86 -15.88 14.01
N VAL A 356 -10.23 -15.95 15.20
CA VAL A 356 -9.21 -16.95 15.52
C VAL A 356 -9.78 -18.37 15.42
N ALA A 357 -11.00 -18.61 15.91
CA ALA A 357 -11.67 -19.92 15.80
C ALA A 357 -11.82 -20.34 14.33
N SER A 358 -12.19 -19.41 13.46
CA SER A 358 -12.39 -19.62 12.02
C SER A 358 -11.11 -19.53 11.17
N GLY A 359 -9.94 -19.32 11.78
CA GLY A 359 -8.66 -19.25 11.05
C GLY A 359 -8.48 -17.96 10.24
N ILE A 360 -9.19 -16.90 10.62
CA ILE A 360 -9.12 -15.57 10.00
C ILE A 360 -8.10 -14.73 10.76
N ASP A 361 -7.19 -14.09 10.03
CA ASP A 361 -6.17 -13.20 10.58
C ASP A 361 -6.65 -11.77 10.77
N LEU A 362 -6.04 -11.06 11.74
CA LEU A 362 -6.34 -9.63 11.95
C LEU A 362 -6.14 -8.81 10.67
N ALA A 363 -5.11 -9.15 9.88
CA ALA A 363 -4.86 -8.54 8.58
C ALA A 363 -6.00 -8.76 7.57
N ASP A 364 -6.73 -9.88 7.64
CA ASP A 364 -7.90 -10.12 6.79
C ASP A 364 -9.06 -9.20 7.18
N VAL A 365 -9.25 -8.97 8.49
CA VAL A 365 -10.27 -8.05 9.02
C VAL A 365 -9.96 -6.61 8.60
N GLU A 366 -8.71 -6.17 8.76
CA GLU A 366 -8.25 -4.84 8.34
C GLU A 366 -8.46 -4.63 6.84
N ALA A 367 -8.10 -5.60 6.00
CA ALA A 367 -8.35 -5.53 4.55
C ALA A 367 -9.84 -5.36 4.21
N HIS A 368 -10.74 -6.00 4.96
CA HIS A 368 -12.18 -5.82 4.80
C HIS A 368 -12.68 -4.44 5.26
N LEU A 369 -12.06 -3.84 6.27
CA LEU A 369 -12.38 -2.48 6.73
C LEU A 369 -11.91 -1.43 5.71
N ASP A 370 -10.67 -1.55 5.25
CA ASP A 370 -10.08 -0.64 4.25
C ASP A 370 -10.87 -0.65 2.93
N ALA A 371 -11.28 -1.85 2.49
CA ALA A 371 -12.11 -1.99 1.30
C ALA A 371 -13.48 -1.32 1.45
N ARG A 372 -14.06 -1.27 2.66
CA ARG A 372 -15.33 -0.58 2.91
C ARG A 372 -15.17 0.94 2.89
N ALA A 373 -14.10 1.44 3.50
CA ALA A 373 -13.78 2.87 3.53
C ALA A 373 -13.54 3.43 2.12
N SER A 374 -13.07 2.60 1.20
CA SER A 374 -12.70 2.99 -0.16
C SER A 374 -13.86 3.01 -1.18
N LYS A 375 -15.08 2.57 -0.81
CA LYS A 375 -16.21 2.51 -1.75
C LYS A 375 -16.87 3.87 -1.98
N ILE A 376 -17.18 4.12 -3.25
CA ILE A 376 -17.99 5.26 -3.71
C ILE A 376 -19.46 4.89 -3.57
N SER A 377 -19.90 3.76 -4.14
CA SER A 377 -21.28 3.32 -3.98
C SER A 377 -21.52 2.80 -2.55
N ARG A 378 -22.36 3.53 -1.82
CA ARG A 378 -22.81 3.13 -0.48
C ARG A 378 -24.14 2.41 -0.60
N ARG A 379 -24.28 1.29 0.12
CA ARG A 379 -25.61 0.72 0.34
C ARG A 379 -26.44 1.78 1.09
N PRO A 380 -27.77 1.83 0.89
CA PRO A 380 -28.63 2.80 1.54
C PRO A 380 -28.56 2.79 3.08
N GLY A 381 -27.88 1.80 3.68
CA GLY A 381 -27.61 1.76 5.12
C GLY A 381 -28.82 1.34 5.95
N ASN A 382 -29.95 1.06 5.30
CA ASN A 382 -31.16 0.61 5.97
C ASN A 382 -30.86 -0.65 6.78
N ALA A 383 -31.08 -0.57 8.10
CA ALA A 383 -31.09 -1.74 8.94
C ALA A 383 -32.13 -2.72 8.41
N LYS A 384 -31.83 -4.02 8.49
CA LYS A 384 -32.83 -5.02 8.10
C LYS A 384 -34.00 -4.91 9.08
N PRO A 385 -35.25 -5.12 8.64
CA PRO A 385 -36.43 -5.00 9.51
C PRO A 385 -36.37 -5.82 10.80
N ALA A 386 -35.58 -6.90 10.85
CA ALA A 386 -35.38 -7.70 12.04
C ALA A 386 -34.52 -7.05 13.14
N PHE A 387 -33.93 -5.88 12.87
CA PHE A 387 -33.03 -5.15 13.78
C PHE A 387 -33.42 -3.66 13.93
N LEU A 388 -34.61 -3.28 13.43
CA LEU A 388 -35.29 -2.02 13.74
C LEU A 388 -36.30 -2.30 14.84
#